data_AF-A0A957SIP6-F1
#
_entry.id   AF-A0A957SIP6-F1
#
_cell.length_a   1.000
_cell.length_b   1.000
_cell.length_c   1.000
_cell.angle_alpha   90.00
_cell.angle_beta   90.00
_cell.angle_gamma   90.00
#
_symmetry.space_group_name_H-M   'P 1'
#
loop_
_entity.id
_entity.type
_entity.pdbx_description
1 polymer ?
#
loop_
_entity_poly.entity_id
_entity_poly.type
_entity_poly.pdbx_seq_one_letter_code
_entity_poly.pdbx_strand_id
1 'polypeptide(L)'
;MNRTKITHQPIVFAPMVPSDVDYINYLEQLCFETPWSAATYLHELHQNRLGFYWVVRVQGAAPPQSLPPILAYGGYWLLGEDAHIATIATHPQWQ
;
A
#
# COMPACT_ATOMS: atom_id res chain seq x y z
N MET A 1 -0.31 -29.97 -26.34
CA MET A 1 -0.79 -28.57 -26.40
C MET A 1 -1.00 -28.12 -24.95
N ASN A 2 0.08 -27.73 -24.28
CA ASN A 2 0.06 -27.37 -22.86
C ASN A 2 -0.47 -25.94 -22.71
N ARG A 3 -1.69 -25.81 -22.19
CA ARG A 3 -2.19 -24.52 -21.71
C ARG A 3 -1.35 -24.15 -20.50
N THR A 4 -0.48 -23.16 -20.63
CA THR A 4 0.21 -22.51 -19.52
C THR A 4 -0.86 -22.08 -18.52
N LYS A 5 -0.87 -22.69 -17.33
CA LYS A 5 -1.71 -22.21 -16.22
C LYS A 5 -1.20 -20.82 -15.88
N ILE A 6 -2.00 -19.79 -16.19
CA ILE A 6 -1.76 -18.45 -15.65
C ILE A 6 -2.07 -18.56 -14.15
N THR A 7 -1.03 -18.63 -13.33
CA THR A 7 -1.16 -18.68 -11.87
C THR A 7 -1.52 -17.29 -11.40
N HIS A 8 -2.81 -16.99 -11.30
CA HIS A 8 -3.27 -15.79 -10.60
C HIS A 8 -3.02 -15.99 -9.11
N GLN A 9 -2.12 -15.19 -8.55
CA GLN A 9 -2.01 -15.13 -7.10
C GLN A 9 -3.15 -14.28 -6.56
N PRO A 10 -3.88 -14.77 -5.54
CA PRO A 10 -4.91 -13.97 -4.91
C PRO A 10 -4.25 -12.75 -4.25
N ILE A 11 -4.74 -11.57 -4.60
CA ILE A 11 -4.33 -10.30 -4.01
C ILE A 11 -5.43 -9.86 -3.04
N VAL A 12 -5.03 -9.30 -1.90
CA VAL A 12 -5.94 -8.76 -0.89
C VAL A 12 -5.73 -7.26 -0.72
N PHE A 13 -6.84 -6.57 -0.50
CA PHE A 13 -6.89 -5.20 0.00
C PHE A 13 -7.06 -5.24 1.51
N ALA A 14 -6.13 -4.64 2.25
CA ALA A 14 -6.08 -4.74 3.71
C ALA A 14 -5.69 -3.40 4.34
N PRO A 15 -6.10 -3.11 5.59
CA PRO A 15 -5.60 -1.95 6.31
C PRO A 15 -4.07 -1.96 6.37
N MET A 16 -3.47 -0.78 6.23
CA MET A 16 -2.06 -0.59 6.49
C MET A 16 -1.81 -0.70 7.99
N VAL A 17 -0.77 -1.43 8.37
CA VAL A 17 -0.34 -1.57 9.78
C VAL A 17 1.05 -0.97 9.98
N PRO A 18 1.47 -0.65 11.21
CA PRO A 18 2.77 -0.01 11.45
C PRO A 18 3.96 -0.80 10.90
N SER A 19 3.88 -2.15 10.86
CA SER A 19 4.94 -2.98 10.28
C SER A 19 5.07 -2.86 8.75
N ASP A 20 4.09 -2.26 8.08
CA ASP A 20 4.17 -1.99 6.64
C ASP A 20 4.98 -0.71 6.34
N VAL A 21 5.14 0.20 7.33
CA VAL A 21 5.59 1.57 7.10
C VAL A 21 7.00 1.65 6.52
N ASP A 22 7.91 0.77 6.92
CA ASP A 22 9.26 0.76 6.35
C ASP A 22 9.22 0.52 4.83
N TYR A 23 8.36 -0.40 4.38
CA TYR A 23 8.20 -0.68 2.95
C TYR A 23 7.38 0.40 2.24
N ILE A 24 6.38 0.99 2.89
CA ILE A 24 5.63 2.13 2.35
C ILE A 24 6.55 3.33 2.15
N ASN A 25 7.41 3.64 3.12
CA ASN A 25 8.37 4.72 2.99
C ASN A 25 9.34 4.45 1.82
N TYR A 26 9.75 3.21 1.60
CA TYR A 26 10.51 2.85 0.39
C TYR A 26 9.71 3.13 -0.89
N LEU A 27 8.46 2.69 -1.00
CA LEU A 27 7.62 2.94 -2.17
C LEU A 27 7.35 4.44 -2.40
N GLU A 28 7.09 5.19 -1.33
CA GLU A 28 6.80 6.62 -1.38
C GLU A 28 7.94 7.39 -2.05
N GLN A 29 9.19 7.07 -1.70
CA GLN A 29 10.39 7.67 -2.30
C GLN A 29 10.55 7.33 -3.79
N LEU A 30 9.98 6.20 -4.24
CA LEU A 30 9.98 5.83 -5.66
C LEU A 30 8.87 6.50 -6.45
N CYS A 31 7.73 6.77 -5.80
CA CYS A 31 6.50 7.19 -6.46
C CYS A 31 6.31 8.71 -6.48
N PHE A 32 6.90 9.45 -5.54
CA PHE A 32 6.66 10.89 -5.36
C PHE A 32 7.95 11.70 -5.27
N GLU A 33 7.97 12.88 -5.91
CA GLU A 33 9.08 13.83 -5.83
C GLU A 33 9.19 14.48 -4.43
N THR A 34 8.05 14.63 -3.75
CA THR A 34 7.95 15.19 -2.38
C THR A 34 7.32 14.14 -1.45
N PRO A 35 8.06 13.08 -1.11
CA PRO A 35 7.52 11.93 -0.41
C PRO A 35 7.19 12.26 1.04
N TRP A 36 6.13 11.64 1.55
CA TRP A 36 5.89 11.59 2.99
C TRP A 36 6.98 10.80 3.72
N SER A 37 7.23 11.18 4.97
CA SER A 37 8.17 10.46 5.82
C SER A 37 7.49 9.25 6.49
N ALA A 38 8.28 8.24 6.86
CA ALA A 38 7.81 7.15 7.73
C ALA A 38 7.16 7.65 9.03
N ALA A 39 7.69 8.73 9.63
CA ALA A 39 7.12 9.34 10.82
C ALA A 39 5.71 9.92 10.57
N THR A 40 5.47 10.47 9.38
CA THR A 40 4.15 10.95 8.95
C THR A 40 3.15 9.79 8.92
N TYR A 41 3.51 8.68 8.27
CA TYR A 41 2.65 7.49 8.24
C TYR A 41 2.39 6.92 9.63
N LEU A 42 3.40 6.81 10.49
CA LEU A 42 3.20 6.32 11.87
C LEU A 42 2.28 7.25 12.67
N HIS A 43 2.42 8.57 12.51
CA HIS A 43 1.52 9.53 13.14
C HIS A 43 0.08 9.34 12.67
N GLU A 44 -0.12 9.26 11.36
CA GLU A 44 -1.44 9.05 10.75
C GLU A 44 -2.11 7.76 11.25
N LEU A 45 -1.39 6.64 11.23
CA LEU A 45 -1.92 5.35 11.68
C LEU A 45 -2.27 5.31 13.18
N HIS A 46 -1.60 6.12 14.01
CA HIS A 46 -1.78 6.08 15.46
C HIS A 46 -2.72 7.17 15.99
N GLN A 47 -2.73 8.34 15.36
CA GLN A 47 -3.34 9.55 15.92
C GLN A 47 -4.53 10.03 15.08
N ASN A 48 -4.53 9.81 13.77
CA ASN A 48 -5.60 10.29 12.90
C ASN A 48 -6.77 9.30 12.85
N ARG A 49 -7.75 9.49 13.73
CA ARG A 49 -8.97 8.65 13.77
C ARG A 49 -9.86 8.77 12.53
N LEU A 50 -9.67 9.81 11.72
CA LEU A 50 -10.39 10.03 10.47
C LEU A 50 -9.54 9.64 9.24
N GLY A 51 -8.32 9.15 9.47
CA GLY A 51 -7.41 8.69 8.44
C GLY A 51 -7.54 7.18 8.22
N PHE A 52 -7.68 6.79 6.95
CA PHE A 52 -7.82 5.40 6.54
C PHE A 52 -6.76 5.08 5.51
N TYR A 53 -5.86 4.16 5.86
CA TYR A 53 -4.73 3.77 5.03
C TYR A 53 -4.80 2.29 4.71
N TRP A 54 -4.51 1.97 3.46
CA TRP A 54 -4.72 0.66 2.90
C TRP A 54 -3.55 0.24 2.02
N VAL A 55 -3.37 -1.07 1.92
CA VAL A 55 -2.37 -1.68 1.06
C VAL A 55 -2.98 -2.83 0.26
N VAL A 56 -2.37 -3.08 -0.88
CA VAL A 56 -2.64 -4.20 -1.77
C VAL A 56 -1.45 -5.14 -1.70
N ARG A 57 -1.68 -6.40 -1.31
CA ARG A 57 -0.61 -7.40 -1.13
C ARG A 57 -1.08 -8.79 -1.53
N VAL A 58 -0.14 -9.70 -1.78
CA VAL A 58 -0.47 -11.11 -2.05
C VAL A 58 -1.09 -11.75 -0.79
N GLN A 59 -2.14 -12.55 -0.96
CA GLN A 59 -2.75 -13.31 0.12
C GLN A 59 -1.80 -14.42 0.59
N GLY A 60 -1.52 -14.47 1.89
CA GLY A 60 -0.66 -15.48 2.51
C GLY A 60 0.41 -14.86 3.40
N ALA A 61 1.23 -15.70 4.05
CA ALA A 61 2.20 -15.27 5.05
C ALA A 61 3.44 -14.58 4.45
N ALA A 62 3.78 -14.88 3.19
CA ALA A 62 4.86 -14.22 2.46
C ALA A 62 4.54 -14.18 0.97
N PRO A 63 4.81 -13.07 0.28
CA PRO A 63 4.77 -13.06 -1.18
C PRO A 63 5.83 -14.05 -1.71
N PRO A 64 5.59 -14.68 -2.87
CA PRO A 64 6.66 -15.37 -3.57
C PRO A 64 7.76 -14.38 -3.94
N GLN A 65 9.00 -14.87 -4.06
CA GLN A 65 10.18 -14.04 -4.34
C GLN A 65 10.06 -13.16 -5.60
N SER A 66 9.14 -13.49 -6.50
CA SER A 66 8.86 -12.73 -7.73
C SER A 66 7.98 -11.48 -7.52
N LEU A 67 7.40 -11.28 -6.34
CA LEU A 67 6.50 -10.16 -6.05
C LEU A 67 6.93 -9.40 -4.80
N PRO A 68 6.74 -8.07 -4.77
CA PRO A 68 6.98 -7.28 -3.58
C PRO A 68 5.96 -7.61 -2.48
N PRO A 69 6.28 -7.31 -1.21
CA PRO A 69 5.34 -7.46 -0.10
C PRO A 69 4.12 -6.55 -0.23
N ILE A 70 4.24 -5.40 -0.89
CA ILE A 70 3.15 -4.47 -1.17
C ILE A 70 3.21 -4.06 -2.63
N LEU A 71 2.09 -4.24 -3.33
CA LEU A 71 1.92 -3.91 -4.76
C LEU A 71 1.36 -2.51 -4.97
N ALA A 72 0.55 -2.04 -4.03
CA ALA A 72 -0.02 -0.70 -4.05
C ALA A 72 -0.41 -0.28 -2.63
N TYR A 73 -0.57 1.03 -2.44
CA TYR A 73 -1.07 1.58 -1.21
C TYR A 73 -1.79 2.90 -1.48
N GLY A 74 -2.54 3.34 -0.48
CA GLY A 74 -3.12 4.66 -0.48
C GLY A 74 -3.79 4.97 0.85
N GLY A 75 -4.12 6.23 1.04
CA GLY A 75 -4.84 6.68 2.20
C GLY A 75 -5.66 7.92 1.92
N TYR A 76 -6.72 8.08 2.71
CA TYR A 76 -7.60 9.23 2.66
C TYR A 76 -8.02 9.65 4.06
N TRP A 77 -8.45 10.91 4.17
CA TRP A 77 -9.05 11.46 5.37
C TRP A 77 -10.52 11.77 5.12
N LEU A 78 -11.36 11.56 6.14
CA LEU A 78 -12.74 12.03 6.13
C LEU A 78 -12.84 13.44 6.71
N LEU A 79 -13.48 14.35 5.96
CA LEU A 79 -13.72 15.75 6.29
C LEU A 79 -15.21 16.04 6.14
N GLY A 80 -15.98 15.75 7.20
CA GLY A 80 -17.44 15.84 7.13
C GLY A 80 -17.99 14.79 6.16
N GLU A 81 -18.59 15.24 5.05
CA GLU A 81 -19.13 14.37 3.99
C GLU A 81 -18.12 14.09 2.87
N ASP A 82 -16.94 14.71 2.91
CA ASP A 82 -15.91 14.57 1.88
C ASP A 82 -14.82 13.57 2.29
N ALA A 83 -14.29 12.86 1.30
CA ALA A 83 -13.07 12.06 1.44
C ALA A 83 -11.94 12.71 0.63
N HIS A 84 -10.85 13.08 1.29
CA HIS A 84 -9.66 13.62 0.65
C HIS A 84 -8.60 12.53 0.49
N ILE A 85 -8.24 12.19 -0.75
CA ILE A 85 -7.15 11.25 -1.02
C ILE A 85 -5.83 11.93 -0.70
N ALA A 86 -5.14 11.47 0.34
CA ALA A 86 -3.87 12.03 0.78
C ALA A 86 -2.69 11.47 -0.02
N THR A 87 -2.73 10.17 -0.32
CA THR A 87 -1.71 9.46 -1.09
C THR A 87 -2.33 8.26 -1.78
N ILE A 88 -1.87 7.94 -2.99
CA ILE A 88 -2.24 6.71 -3.70
C ILE A 88 -1.15 6.40 -4.73
N ALA A 89 -0.58 5.20 -4.65
CA ALA A 89 0.44 4.76 -5.58
C ALA A 89 0.47 3.24 -5.73
N THR A 90 0.91 2.79 -6.90
CA THR A 90 1.27 1.41 -7.17
C THR A 90 2.79 1.30 -7.26
N HIS A 91 3.34 0.10 -7.01
CA HIS A 91 4.75 -0.15 -7.24
C HIS A 91 5.08 0.12 -8.73
N PRO A 92 6.11 0.93 -9.07
CA PRO A 92 6.34 1.39 -10.45
C PRO A 92 6.50 0.28 -11.51
N GLN A 93 7.02 -0.89 -11.11
CA GLN A 93 7.15 -2.06 -11.98
C GLN A 93 5.84 -2.81 -12.28
N TRP A 94 4.72 -2.48 -11.63
CA TRP A 94 3.42 -3.17 -11.75
C TRP A 94 2.24 -2.20 -11.98
N GLN A 95 2.47 -1.12 -12.74
CA GLN A 95 1.45 -0.13 -13.15
C GLN A 95 0.50 -0.64 -14.24
#